data_AF-A0AAN7ZD52-F1
#
_entry.id   AF-A0AAN7ZD52-F1
#
_cell.length_a   1.000
_cell.length_b   1.000
_cell.length_c   1.000
_cell.angle_alpha   90.00
_cell.angle_beta   90.00
_cell.angle_gamma   90.00
#
_symmetry.space_group_name_H-M   'P 1'
#
loop_
_entity.id
_entity.type
_entity.pdbx_description
1 polymer ?
#
loop_
_entity_poly.entity_id
_entity_poly.type
_entity_poly.pdbx_seq_one_letter_code
_entity_poly.pdbx_strand_id
1 'polypeptide(L)'
;MATGRVNIQSLRRQLQNSRVYSESGQYFIPDISITSILTLPTIEETIFELQCQPDERIGLAKRIFVDAKKVFAILVLMSEESYIVKFRDHGFLDNSLPLSEQDALTVGDSISVHFANQQWELLPETFRATMSENHQEFGMKRILPFIGQAEHVGEGGSGVVVKVKIQPSQQTFYPQMASRPLLHFSA
;
A
#
# COMPACT_ATOMS: atom_id res chain seq x y z
N MET A 1 -28.05 -14.11 -3.54
CA MET A 1 -27.50 -12.75 -3.76
C MET A 1 -26.40 -12.89 -4.79
N ALA A 2 -26.51 -12.24 -5.94
CA ALA A 2 -25.49 -12.32 -6.98
C ALA A 2 -24.27 -11.51 -6.54
N THR A 3 -23.21 -12.18 -6.12
CA THR A 3 -21.88 -11.58 -5.98
C THR A 3 -21.48 -11.10 -7.38
N GLY A 4 -21.44 -9.79 -7.57
CA GLY A 4 -20.90 -9.21 -8.81
C GLY A 4 -19.45 -9.67 -8.93
N ARG A 5 -19.11 -10.35 -10.04
CA ARG A 5 -17.75 -10.84 -10.29
C ARG A 5 -16.75 -9.68 -10.13
N VAL A 6 -15.76 -9.84 -9.26
CA VAL A 6 -14.66 -8.89 -9.20
C VAL A 6 -13.68 -9.27 -10.30
N ASN A 7 -13.59 -8.44 -11.33
CA ASN A 7 -12.54 -8.56 -12.34
C ASN A 7 -11.34 -7.69 -11.98
N ILE A 8 -10.20 -7.96 -12.62
CA ILE A 8 -8.92 -7.28 -12.38
C ILE A 8 -9.04 -5.75 -12.53
N GLN A 9 -9.88 -5.29 -13.45
CA GLN A 9 -10.16 -3.87 -13.66
C GLN A 9 -10.94 -3.24 -12.50
N SER A 10 -11.91 -3.97 -11.93
CA SER A 10 -12.63 -3.56 -10.73
C SER A 10 -11.70 -3.49 -9.52
N LEU A 11 -10.84 -4.49 -9.35
CA LEU A 11 -9.83 -4.49 -8.29
C LEU A 11 -8.88 -3.28 -8.41
N ARG A 12 -8.37 -3.02 -9.62
CA ARG A 12 -7.52 -1.85 -9.90
C ARG A 12 -8.23 -0.54 -9.56
N ARG A 13 -9.49 -0.41 -9.95
CA ARG A 13 -10.31 0.77 -9.64
C ARG A 13 -10.50 0.95 -8.14
N GLN A 14 -10.73 -0.13 -7.40
CA GLN A 14 -10.84 -0.08 -5.93
C GLN A 14 -9.55 0.41 -5.29
N LEU A 15 -8.39 -0.13 -5.72
CA LEU A 15 -7.08 0.33 -5.24
C LEU A 15 -6.84 1.81 -5.57
N GLN A 16 -7.11 2.24 -6.81
CA GLN A 16 -6.99 3.64 -7.22
C GLN A 16 -7.90 4.56 -6.40
N ASN A 17 -9.15 4.16 -6.15
CA ASN A 17 -10.12 4.94 -5.36
C ASN A 17 -9.77 4.97 -3.86
N SER A 18 -8.94 4.06 -3.38
CA SER A 18 -8.48 4.04 -1.99
C SER A 18 -7.23 4.88 -1.74
N ARG A 19 -6.66 5.50 -2.79
CA ARG A 19 -5.54 6.42 -2.65
C ARG A 19 -5.94 7.63 -1.82
N VAL A 20 -5.06 8.00 -0.92
CA VAL A 20 -5.15 9.17 -0.05
C VAL A 20 -4.03 10.11 -0.46
N TYR A 21 -4.35 11.40 -0.59
CA TYR A 21 -3.37 12.42 -0.89
C TYR A 21 -2.68 12.87 0.40
N SER A 22 -1.35 12.78 0.43
CA SER A 22 -0.54 13.27 1.53
C SER A 22 -0.35 14.78 1.44
N GLU A 23 -0.03 15.40 2.58
CA GLU A 23 0.36 16.80 2.65
C GLU A 23 1.64 17.08 1.84
N SER A 24 2.55 16.10 1.74
CA SER A 24 3.76 16.17 0.91
C SER A 24 3.52 16.11 -0.61
N GLY A 25 2.26 16.06 -1.04
CA GLY A 25 1.87 16.09 -2.45
C GLY A 25 1.91 14.75 -3.16
N GLN A 26 1.98 13.64 -2.43
CA GLN A 26 2.06 12.28 -2.97
C GLN A 26 0.82 11.46 -2.63
N TYR A 27 0.44 10.50 -3.48
CA TYR A 27 -0.63 9.56 -3.15
C TYR A 27 -0.06 8.34 -2.44
N PHE A 28 -0.79 7.83 -1.45
CA PHE A 28 -0.51 6.53 -0.84
C PHE A 28 -1.80 5.76 -0.58
N ILE A 29 -1.71 4.46 -0.38
CA ILE A 29 -2.85 3.61 -0.02
C ILE A 29 -2.64 3.11 1.42
N PRO A 30 -3.58 3.39 2.35
CA PRO A 30 -3.48 2.89 3.71
C PRO A 30 -3.47 1.35 3.80
N ASP A 31 -2.77 0.79 4.77
CA ASP A 31 -2.65 -0.67 4.95
C ASP A 31 -4.02 -1.34 5.20
N ILE A 32 -4.93 -0.65 5.88
CA ILE A 32 -6.30 -1.12 6.09
C ILE A 32 -7.08 -1.23 4.77
N SER A 33 -6.80 -0.34 3.81
CA SER A 33 -7.42 -0.37 2.48
C SER A 33 -6.89 -1.56 1.68
N ILE A 34 -5.59 -1.80 1.70
CA ILE A 34 -4.98 -2.98 1.04
C ILE A 34 -5.59 -4.27 1.59
N THR A 35 -5.65 -4.40 2.92
CA THR A 35 -6.14 -5.62 3.57
C THR A 35 -7.64 -5.85 3.39
N SER A 36 -8.45 -4.80 3.32
CA SER A 36 -9.90 -4.89 3.08
C SER A 36 -10.26 -5.14 1.62
N ILE A 37 -9.47 -4.64 0.67
CA ILE A 37 -9.67 -4.86 -0.76
C ILE A 37 -9.13 -6.24 -1.18
N LEU A 38 -7.91 -6.59 -0.77
CA LEU A 38 -7.26 -7.85 -1.10
C LEU A 38 -7.63 -8.95 -0.11
N THR A 39 -8.92 -9.32 -0.16
CA THR A 39 -9.44 -10.51 0.52
C THR A 39 -9.08 -11.78 -0.27
N LEU A 40 -9.04 -12.93 0.40
CA LEU A 40 -8.77 -14.20 -0.28
C LEU A 40 -9.75 -14.47 -1.44
N PRO A 41 -11.08 -14.32 -1.29
CA PRO A 41 -12.01 -14.46 -2.41
C PRO A 41 -11.71 -13.52 -3.58
N THR A 42 -11.40 -12.25 -3.30
CA THR A 42 -11.06 -11.27 -4.34
C THR A 42 -9.79 -11.66 -5.11
N ILE A 43 -8.78 -12.16 -4.39
CA ILE A 43 -7.53 -12.63 -5.00
C ILE A 43 -7.78 -13.89 -5.84
N GLU A 44 -8.55 -14.85 -5.34
CA GLU A 44 -8.90 -16.07 -6.07
C GLU A 44 -9.60 -15.74 -7.39
N GLU A 45 -10.64 -14.89 -7.35
CA GLU A 45 -11.35 -14.41 -8.54
C GLU A 45 -10.40 -13.73 -9.54
N THR A 46 -9.50 -12.87 -9.04
CA THR A 46 -8.54 -12.16 -9.90
C THR A 46 -7.54 -13.10 -10.55
N ILE A 47 -7.04 -14.12 -9.83
CA ILE A 47 -6.10 -15.10 -10.37
C ILE A 47 -6.72 -15.95 -11.48
N PHE A 48 -8.03 -16.21 -11.43
CA PHE A 48 -8.69 -16.92 -12.53
C PHE A 48 -8.55 -16.19 -13.87
N GLU A 49 -8.51 -14.86 -13.85
CA GLU A 49 -8.35 -14.00 -15.03
C GLU A 49 -6.89 -13.88 -15.50
N LEU A 50 -5.91 -14.21 -14.65
CA LEU A 50 -4.50 -14.16 -15.02
C LEU A 50 -4.17 -15.21 -16.07
N GLN A 51 -3.30 -14.86 -17.01
CA GLN A 51 -2.76 -15.78 -18.02
C GLN A 51 -1.53 -16.51 -17.49
N CYS A 52 -1.66 -17.23 -16.38
CA CYS A 52 -0.61 -18.12 -15.85
C CYS A 52 -0.95 -19.60 -16.07
N GLN A 53 0.08 -20.43 -16.08
CA GLN A 53 -0.05 -21.87 -16.30
C GLN A 53 -0.82 -22.54 -15.15
N PRO A 54 -1.53 -23.67 -15.40
CA PRO A 54 -2.34 -24.31 -14.37
C PRO A 54 -1.56 -24.70 -13.11
N ASP A 55 -0.31 -25.13 -13.25
CA ASP A 55 0.60 -25.48 -12.16
C ASP A 55 1.05 -24.25 -11.36
N GLU A 56 1.32 -23.12 -12.03
CA GLU A 56 1.67 -21.85 -11.38
C GLU A 56 0.53 -21.29 -10.52
N ARG A 57 -0.73 -21.57 -10.88
CA ARG A 57 -1.92 -21.13 -10.13
C ARG A 57 -2.08 -21.83 -8.79
N ILE A 58 -1.56 -23.06 -8.66
CA ILE A 58 -1.79 -23.88 -7.46
C ILE A 58 -1.19 -23.17 -6.24
N GLY A 59 -2.05 -22.84 -5.28
CA GLY A 59 -1.63 -22.17 -4.04
C GLY A 59 -1.23 -20.70 -4.19
N LEU A 60 -1.25 -20.13 -5.41
CA LEU A 60 -0.87 -18.74 -5.66
C LEU A 60 -1.75 -17.76 -4.88
N ALA A 61 -3.08 -17.96 -4.89
CA ALA A 61 -4.02 -17.09 -4.18
C ALA A 61 -3.72 -17.02 -2.68
N LYS A 62 -3.51 -18.19 -2.07
CA LYS A 62 -3.17 -18.30 -0.66
C LYS A 62 -1.83 -17.63 -0.37
N ARG A 63 -0.83 -17.81 -1.23
CA ARG A 63 0.49 -17.19 -1.07
C ARG A 63 0.42 -15.67 -1.14
N ILE A 64 -0.30 -15.12 -2.11
CA ILE A 64 -0.53 -13.67 -2.21
C ILE A 64 -1.26 -13.16 -0.97
N PHE A 65 -2.32 -13.84 -0.55
CA PHE A 65 -3.10 -13.42 0.61
C PHE A 65 -2.30 -13.39 1.91
N VAL A 66 -1.34 -14.30 2.09
CA VAL A 66 -0.56 -14.36 3.34
C VAL A 66 0.63 -13.39 3.29
N ASP A 67 1.38 -13.38 2.19
CA ASP A 67 2.73 -12.78 2.18
C ASP A 67 2.95 -11.71 1.08
N ALA A 68 2.04 -11.53 0.13
CA ALA A 68 2.33 -10.76 -1.09
C ALA A 68 1.21 -9.76 -1.48
N LYS A 69 0.42 -9.28 -0.52
CA LYS A 69 -0.69 -8.37 -0.82
C LYS A 69 -0.20 -7.04 -1.38
N LYS A 70 0.85 -6.46 -0.80
CA LYS A 70 1.40 -5.18 -1.27
C LYS A 70 2.05 -5.34 -2.63
N VAL A 71 2.89 -6.38 -2.81
CA VAL A 71 3.49 -6.70 -4.12
C VAL A 71 2.40 -6.87 -5.18
N PHE A 72 1.36 -7.65 -4.89
CA PHE A 72 0.26 -7.84 -5.84
C PHE A 72 -0.51 -6.54 -6.11
N ALA A 73 -0.79 -5.72 -5.10
CA ALA A 73 -1.43 -4.41 -5.28
C ALA A 73 -0.60 -3.48 -6.19
N ILE A 74 0.72 -3.45 -6.02
CA ILE A 74 1.63 -2.68 -6.87
C ILE A 74 1.49 -3.12 -8.33
N LEU A 75 1.56 -4.43 -8.59
CA LEU A 75 1.42 -4.99 -9.93
C LEU A 75 0.04 -4.68 -10.54
N VAL A 76 -1.02 -4.74 -9.74
CA VAL A 76 -2.38 -4.38 -10.18
C VAL A 76 -2.49 -2.92 -10.60
N LEU A 77 -1.90 -2.00 -9.82
CA LEU A 77 -1.89 -0.58 -10.18
C LEU A 77 -1.08 -0.31 -11.45
N MET A 78 -0.03 -1.09 -11.68
CA MET A 78 0.81 -1.02 -12.88
C MET A 78 0.18 -1.67 -14.10
N SER A 79 -0.90 -2.44 -13.95
CA SER A 79 -1.47 -3.31 -15.00
C SER A 79 -0.50 -4.41 -15.46
N GLU A 80 0.32 -4.91 -14.54
CA GLU A 80 1.37 -5.91 -14.78
C GLU A 80 1.20 -7.14 -13.87
N GLU A 81 -0.04 -7.54 -13.62
CA GLU A 81 -0.40 -8.56 -12.62
C GLU A 81 0.15 -9.95 -12.95
N SER A 82 0.42 -10.21 -14.23
CA SER A 82 1.03 -11.45 -14.72
C SER A 82 2.43 -11.69 -14.12
N TYR A 83 3.13 -10.64 -13.68
CA TYR A 83 4.45 -10.76 -13.07
C TYR A 83 4.43 -11.36 -11.66
N ILE A 84 3.27 -11.52 -11.02
CA ILE A 84 3.19 -12.02 -9.64
C ILE A 84 3.83 -13.40 -9.49
N VAL A 85 3.75 -14.24 -10.53
CA VAL A 85 4.40 -15.56 -10.57
C VAL A 85 5.91 -15.39 -10.49
N LYS A 86 6.50 -14.50 -11.30
CA LYS A 86 7.94 -14.26 -11.29
C LYS A 86 8.42 -13.65 -9.97
N PHE A 87 7.68 -12.68 -9.41
CA PHE A 87 7.99 -12.12 -8.09
C PHE A 87 8.01 -13.19 -7.00
N ARG A 88 7.01 -14.09 -7.01
CA ARG A 88 6.96 -15.25 -6.11
C ARG A 88 8.18 -16.15 -6.28
N ASP A 89 8.54 -16.48 -7.51
CA ASP A 89 9.63 -17.42 -7.80
C ASP A 89 11.01 -16.87 -7.38
N HIS A 90 11.17 -15.54 -7.39
CA HIS A 90 12.35 -14.86 -6.84
C HIS A 90 12.29 -14.63 -5.32
N GLY A 91 11.18 -15.00 -4.65
CA GLY A 91 10.98 -14.75 -3.22
C GLY A 91 10.76 -13.28 -2.85
N PHE A 92 10.44 -12.43 -3.83
CA PHE A 92 10.15 -11.01 -3.63
C PHE A 92 8.68 -10.81 -3.26
N LEU A 93 8.43 -10.97 -1.97
CA LEU A 93 7.12 -10.81 -1.33
C LEU A 93 7.10 -9.52 -0.49
N ASP A 94 6.03 -9.28 0.27
CA ASP A 94 5.84 -8.02 1.01
C ASP A 94 6.98 -7.75 2.01
N ASN A 95 7.54 -8.80 2.61
CA ASN A 95 8.67 -8.70 3.55
C ASN A 95 10.00 -8.29 2.89
N SER A 96 10.10 -8.40 1.56
CA SER A 96 11.28 -8.01 0.79
C SER A 96 11.20 -6.55 0.34
N LEU A 97 10.07 -5.87 0.55
CA LEU A 97 9.90 -4.47 0.21
C LEU A 97 10.64 -3.56 1.23
N PRO A 98 11.22 -2.43 0.78
CA PRO A 98 11.27 -1.96 -0.60
C PRO A 98 12.36 -2.67 -1.43
N LEU A 99 12.05 -3.02 -2.67
CA LEU A 99 13.03 -3.58 -3.60
C LEU A 99 13.85 -2.47 -4.26
N SER A 100 15.14 -2.72 -4.47
CA SER A 100 15.95 -1.85 -5.32
C SER A 100 15.57 -2.05 -6.79
N GLU A 101 15.95 -1.10 -7.64
CA GLU A 101 15.82 -1.26 -9.09
C GLU A 101 16.57 -2.51 -9.58
N GLN A 102 17.74 -2.80 -9.00
CA GLN A 102 18.55 -3.98 -9.34
C GLN A 102 17.85 -5.30 -8.98
N ASP A 103 17.17 -5.35 -7.83
CA ASP A 103 16.37 -6.53 -7.46
C ASP A 103 15.20 -6.70 -8.45
N ALA A 104 14.51 -5.61 -8.77
CA ALA A 104 13.38 -5.63 -9.69
C ALA A 104 13.79 -5.99 -11.15
N LEU A 105 15.01 -5.64 -11.56
CA LEU A 105 15.58 -6.05 -12.86
C LEU A 105 15.67 -7.57 -12.99
N THR A 106 15.97 -8.30 -11.91
CA THR A 106 16.04 -9.77 -11.96
C THR A 106 14.69 -10.43 -12.31
N VAL A 107 13.59 -9.74 -12.00
CA VAL A 107 12.22 -10.19 -12.36
C VAL A 107 11.88 -9.85 -13.81
N GLY A 108 12.31 -8.68 -14.29
CA GLY A 108 12.15 -8.28 -15.67
C GLY A 108 12.53 -6.82 -15.92
N ASP A 109 13.28 -6.60 -16.99
CA ASP A 109 13.80 -5.28 -17.35
C ASP A 109 12.69 -4.24 -17.51
N SER A 110 11.60 -4.60 -18.20
CA SER A 110 10.52 -3.68 -18.53
C SER A 110 9.72 -3.18 -17.33
N ILE A 111 9.70 -3.92 -16.22
CA ILE A 111 8.89 -3.59 -15.04
C ILE A 111 9.71 -2.95 -13.91
N SER A 112 11.03 -3.16 -13.91
CA SER A 112 11.94 -2.85 -12.82
C SER A 112 11.81 -1.42 -12.27
N VAL A 113 12.04 -0.42 -13.14
CA VAL A 113 12.00 1.02 -12.79
C VAL A 113 10.60 1.43 -12.33
N HIS A 114 9.56 0.95 -13.01
CA HIS A 114 8.19 1.29 -12.67
C HIS A 114 7.79 0.71 -11.32
N PHE A 115 8.16 -0.55 -11.03
CA PHE A 115 7.90 -1.18 -9.75
C PHE A 115 8.64 -0.48 -8.61
N ALA A 116 9.93 -0.20 -8.82
CA ALA A 116 10.79 0.43 -7.83
C ALA A 116 10.29 1.83 -7.42
N ASN A 117 9.60 2.53 -8.33
CA ASN A 117 8.96 3.81 -8.05
C ASN A 117 7.53 3.65 -7.48
N GLN A 118 6.73 2.76 -8.04
CA GLN A 118 5.32 2.57 -7.65
C GLN A 118 5.15 2.01 -6.23
N GLN A 119 6.11 1.21 -5.74
CA GLN A 119 6.03 0.57 -4.43
C GLN A 119 5.81 1.55 -3.27
N TRP A 120 6.32 2.78 -3.37
CA TRP A 120 6.25 3.76 -2.29
C TRP A 120 4.81 4.19 -1.98
N GLU A 121 3.89 4.10 -2.95
CA GLU A 121 2.46 4.34 -2.69
C GLU A 121 1.83 3.30 -1.75
N LEU A 122 2.39 2.09 -1.68
CA LEU A 122 1.88 0.97 -0.86
C LEU A 122 2.73 0.76 0.42
N LEU A 123 3.77 1.58 0.59
CA LEU A 123 4.68 1.57 1.72
C LEU A 123 4.66 2.91 2.47
N PRO A 124 3.48 3.49 2.79
CA PRO A 124 3.44 4.64 3.68
C PRO A 124 3.96 4.25 5.06
N GLU A 125 4.49 5.23 5.80
CA GLU A 125 4.94 4.99 7.16
C GLU A 125 3.75 4.67 8.09
N THR A 126 3.95 3.76 9.04
CA THR A 126 3.00 3.56 10.16
C THR A 126 3.62 4.08 11.44
N PHE A 127 3.05 5.15 11.98
CA PHE A 127 3.49 5.77 13.21
C PHE A 127 3.15 4.89 14.42
N ARG A 128 4.12 4.13 14.93
CA ARG A 128 3.91 3.18 16.05
C ARG A 128 3.95 3.87 17.40
N ALA A 129 3.20 3.37 18.39
CA ALA A 129 3.18 3.92 19.75
C ALA A 129 4.57 4.14 20.39
N THR A 130 5.54 3.28 20.11
CA THR A 130 6.90 3.37 20.66
C THR A 130 7.78 4.41 19.97
N MET A 131 7.33 5.03 18.87
CA MET A 131 8.15 5.97 18.11
C MET A 131 8.32 7.33 18.83
N SER A 132 7.55 7.62 19.88
CA SER A 132 7.84 8.75 20.78
C SER A 132 9.07 8.52 21.66
N GLU A 133 9.53 7.27 21.79
CA GLU A 133 10.63 6.90 22.69
C GLU A 133 12.00 7.14 22.07
N ASN A 134 12.08 7.28 20.73
CA ASN A 134 13.34 7.39 20.00
C ASN A 134 13.22 8.40 18.86
N HIS A 135 14.29 9.16 18.61
CA HIS A 135 14.43 9.97 17.39
C HIS A 135 14.38 9.05 16.16
N GLN A 136 13.61 9.45 15.15
CA GLN A 136 13.51 8.73 13.88
C GLN A 136 13.76 9.69 12.72
N GLU A 137 14.52 9.21 11.74
CA GLU A 137 14.75 9.91 10.49
C GLU A 137 14.13 9.12 9.35
N PHE A 138 13.32 9.79 8.55
CA PHE A 138 12.65 9.18 7.40
C PHE A 138 13.38 9.56 6.13
N GLY A 139 13.69 8.57 5.29
CA GLY A 139 14.28 8.80 3.98
C GLY A 139 13.31 9.50 3.03
N MET A 140 13.83 10.26 2.07
CA MET A 140 13.04 11.12 1.17
C MET A 140 11.98 10.38 0.31
N LYS A 141 12.15 9.08 0.08
CA LYS A 141 11.20 8.28 -0.71
C LYS A 141 10.00 7.79 0.11
N ARG A 142 10.09 7.81 1.44
CA ARG A 142 8.99 7.37 2.31
C ARG A 142 7.88 8.40 2.30
N ILE A 143 6.67 7.95 2.04
CA ILE A 143 5.48 8.80 2.15
C ILE A 143 5.07 8.83 3.61
N LEU A 144 5.14 10.03 4.20
CA LEU A 144 4.58 10.25 5.53
C LEU A 144 3.05 10.37 5.39
N PRO A 145 2.25 9.60 6.14
CA PRO A 145 0.78 9.61 6.09
C PRO A 145 0.16 10.88 6.71
N PHE A 146 0.77 12.05 6.52
CA PHE A 146 0.20 13.33 6.89
C PHE A 146 -0.88 13.71 5.87
N ILE A 147 -2.03 14.14 6.34
CA ILE A 147 -3.21 14.45 5.52
C ILE A 147 -3.79 15.80 5.92
N GLY A 148 -4.52 16.43 5.00
CA GLY A 148 -5.06 17.76 5.20
C GLY A 148 -3.99 18.85 5.14
N GLN A 149 -4.32 20.04 5.63
CA GLN A 149 -3.42 21.18 5.59
C GLN A 149 -2.57 21.24 6.86
N ALA A 150 -1.26 21.46 6.69
CA ALA A 150 -0.36 21.74 7.80
C ALA A 150 -0.67 23.12 8.41
N GLU A 151 -0.78 23.17 9.73
CA GLU A 151 -0.99 24.39 10.50
C GLU A 151 0.36 24.89 11.01
N HIS A 152 0.79 26.08 10.60
CA HIS A 152 2.01 26.68 11.13
C HIS A 152 1.87 26.94 12.64
N VAL A 153 2.83 26.46 13.43
CA VAL A 153 2.86 26.64 14.88
C VAL A 153 3.88 27.71 15.26
N GLY A 154 5.05 27.72 14.63
CA GLY A 154 6.11 28.68 14.92
C GLY A 154 7.37 28.44 14.09
N GLU A 155 8.27 29.41 14.10
CA GLU A 155 9.56 29.37 13.41
C GLU A 155 10.65 29.86 14.36
N GLY A 156 11.84 29.25 14.29
CA GLY A 156 13.01 29.66 15.05
C GLY A 156 14.29 29.48 14.26
N GLY A 157 15.43 29.81 14.86
CA GLY A 157 16.74 29.77 14.19
C GLY A 157 17.19 28.37 13.72
N SER A 158 16.46 27.32 14.07
CA SER A 158 16.74 25.93 13.67
C SER A 158 15.65 25.29 12.81
N GLY A 159 14.61 26.05 12.41
CA GLY A 159 13.60 25.57 11.47
C GLY A 159 12.17 26.00 11.80
N VAL A 160 11.24 25.37 11.08
CA VAL A 160 9.80 25.63 11.14
C VAL A 160 9.10 24.47 11.84
N VAL A 161 8.17 24.78 12.73
CA VAL A 161 7.31 23.83 13.42
C VAL A 161 5.90 23.95 12.86
N VAL A 162 5.38 22.83 12.37
CA VAL A 162 4.01 22.72 11.87
C VAL A 162 3.27 21.60 12.59
N LYS A 163 1.96 21.77 12.71
CA LYS A 163 1.05 20.75 13.22
C LYS A 163 0.35 20.10 12.02
N VAL A 164 0.42 18.77 11.98
CA VAL A 164 -0.13 17.96 10.91
C VAL A 164 -1.15 16.97 11.45
N LYS A 165 -2.06 16.51 10.59
CA LYS A 165 -2.98 15.42 10.91
C LYS A 165 -2.42 14.13 10.32
N ILE A 166 -2.32 13.08 11.13
CA ILE A 166 -1.89 11.76 10.66
C ILE A 166 -3.12 10.96 10.22
N GLN A 167 -3.00 10.20 9.12
CA GLN A 167 -4.05 9.30 8.68
C GLN A 167 -4.37 8.28 9.80
N PRO A 168 -5.65 8.15 10.23
CA PRO A 168 -5.98 7.40 11.45
C PRO A 168 -5.58 5.93 11.46
N SER A 169 -5.65 5.23 10.32
CA SER A 169 -5.25 3.82 10.20
C SER A 169 -3.74 3.60 10.04
N GLN A 170 -2.95 4.68 9.93
CA GLN A 170 -1.50 4.65 9.81
C GLN A 170 -0.80 5.12 11.09
N GLN A 171 -1.48 5.02 12.23
CA GLN A 171 -0.88 5.33 13.51
C GLN A 171 -1.48 4.55 14.67
N THR A 172 -0.63 4.27 15.67
CA THR A 172 -1.03 3.70 16.96
C THR A 172 -0.59 4.56 18.15
N PHE A 173 0.01 5.73 17.91
CA PHE A 173 0.38 6.71 18.95
C PHE A 173 -0.80 7.17 19.80
N TYR A 174 -1.95 7.40 19.16
CA TYR A 174 -3.17 7.84 19.82
C TYR A 174 -4.28 6.81 19.59
N PRO A 175 -4.36 5.74 20.41
CA PRO A 175 -5.32 4.65 20.21
C PRO A 175 -6.78 5.12 20.13
N GLN A 176 -7.10 6.23 20.79
CA GLN A 176 -8.44 6.82 20.78
C GLN A 176 -8.85 7.41 19.42
N MET A 177 -7.89 7.73 18.55
CA MET A 177 -8.15 8.27 17.21
C MET A 177 -8.22 7.17 16.14
N ALA A 178 -7.70 5.98 16.40
CA ALA A 178 -7.78 4.83 15.49
C ALA A 178 -9.19 4.21 15.42
N SER A 179 -10.06 4.50 16.39
CA SER A 179 -11.33 3.78 16.62
C SER A 179 -12.59 4.64 16.50
N ARG A 180 -12.54 5.84 15.89
CA ARG A 180 -13.77 6.61 15.64
C ARG A 180 -14.35 6.24 14.27
N PRO A 181 -15.41 5.40 14.20
CA PRO A 181 -16.23 5.37 13.00
C PRO A 181 -16.76 6.80 12.78
N LEU A 182 -16.77 7.24 11.53
CA LEU A 182 -17.48 8.45 11.11
C LEU A 182 -18.95 8.23 11.48
N LEU A 183 -19.37 8.74 12.63
CA LEU A 183 -20.76 8.78 13.01
C LEU A 183 -21.48 9.65 11.98
N HIS A 184 -22.33 9.01 11.19
CA HIS A 184 -23.38 9.65 10.41
C HIS A 184 -24.21 10.52 11.36
N PHE A 185 -24.14 11.84 11.17
CA PHE A 185 -25.21 12.71 11.63
C PHE A 185 -26.30 12.68 10.56
N SER A 186 -27.42 12.04 10.89
CA SER A 186 -28.70 12.30 10.24
C SER A 186 -29.38 13.46 10.98
N ALA A 187 -30.09 14.28 10.20
CA ALA A 187 -30.72 15.56 10.52
C ALA A 187 -31.52 15.63 11.83
#